data_AF-Q6GX18-F1
#
_entry.id   AF-Q6GX18-F1
#
_cell.length_a   1.000
_cell.length_b   1.000
_cell.length_c   1.000
_cell.angle_alpha   90.00
_cell.angle_beta   90.00
_cell.angle_gamma   90.00
#
_symmetry.space_group_name_H-M   'P 1'
#
loop_
_entity.id
_entity.type
_entity.pdbx_description
1 polymer ?
#
loop_
_entity_poly.entity_id
_entity_poly.type
_entity_poly.pdbx_seq_one_letter_code
_entity_poly.pdbx_strand_id
1 'polypeptide(L)'
;ENPPDEVMERLENDKYYRYCTYIYIPFQLVSLVLACYLWSATDVSWLGIDGGLGLISKIGLAISIGCVAGIGINTAHELGHKKDDLERWLSKITLAQSFYGHFYIEHNRGHHVRVATPEDPASSRFGESFWTFLPRTVWGSLRSSWSLEKDRLDRLGKKPWTIRNDVLHSWLMSVVLFGVLVAVFGLSVLPFLVLQAVFGFCLLETVNYLEHYGLNVV
;
A
#
# COMPACT_ATOMS: atom_id res chain seq x y z
N GLU A 1 -15.00 -17.51 19.48
CA GLU A 1 -15.11 -16.64 20.67
C GLU A 1 -14.00 -15.61 20.57
N ASN A 2 -14.32 -14.33 20.81
CA ASN A 2 -13.28 -13.30 20.87
C ASN A 2 -12.45 -13.46 22.14
N PRO A 3 -11.15 -13.14 22.13
CA PRO A 3 -10.34 -13.16 23.34
C PRO A 3 -10.95 -12.24 24.41
N PRO A 4 -10.85 -12.57 25.70
CA PRO A 4 -11.26 -11.68 26.79
C PRO A 4 -10.58 -10.32 26.67
N ASP A 5 -11.25 -9.23 27.05
CA ASP A 5 -10.73 -7.85 26.92
C ASP A 5 -9.36 -7.66 27.62
N GLU A 6 -9.13 -8.35 28.74
CA GLU A 6 -7.84 -8.37 29.44
C GLU A 6 -6.70 -8.99 28.62
N VAL A 7 -7.02 -9.94 27.73
CA VAL A 7 -6.07 -10.55 26.79
C VAL A 7 -5.83 -9.61 25.61
N MET A 8 -6.84 -8.85 25.17
CA MET A 8 -6.70 -7.85 24.12
C MET A 8 -5.72 -6.74 24.51
N GLU A 9 -5.86 -6.16 25.71
CA GLU A 9 -4.94 -5.10 26.17
C GLU A 9 -3.50 -5.63 26.32
N ARG A 10 -3.34 -6.89 26.75
CA ARG A 10 -2.02 -7.54 26.83
C ARG A 10 -1.42 -7.81 25.46
N LEU A 11 -2.21 -8.26 24.49
CA LEU A 11 -1.78 -8.53 23.12
C LEU A 11 -1.47 -7.23 22.36
N GLU A 12 -2.25 -6.17 22.56
CA GLU A 12 -1.97 -4.85 21.99
C GLU A 12 -0.65 -4.26 22.50
N ASN A 13 -0.32 -4.53 23.76
CA ASN A 13 0.95 -4.12 24.38
C ASN A 13 2.10 -5.11 24.14
N ASP A 14 1.86 -6.22 23.43
CA ASP A 14 2.90 -7.20 23.13
C ASP A 14 3.88 -6.63 22.11
N LYS A 15 5.10 -6.39 22.58
CA LYS A 15 6.18 -5.84 21.77
C LYS A 15 6.60 -6.78 20.64
N TYR A 16 6.36 -8.09 20.75
CA TYR A 16 6.73 -9.06 19.73
C TYR A 16 6.07 -8.75 18.38
N TYR A 17 4.74 -8.61 18.35
CA TYR A 17 4.01 -8.31 17.11
C TYR A 17 4.35 -6.93 16.55
N ARG A 18 4.63 -5.96 17.42
CA ARG A 18 5.07 -4.62 17.04
C ARG A 18 6.47 -4.62 16.41
N TYR A 19 7.38 -5.43 16.91
CA TYR A 19 8.70 -5.59 16.28
C TYR A 19 8.61 -6.29 14.94
N CYS A 20 7.69 -7.24 14.75
CA CYS A 20 7.45 -7.89 13.46
C CYS A 20 7.03 -6.88 12.39
N THR A 21 6.15 -5.92 12.71
CA THR A 21 5.75 -4.89 11.74
C THR A 21 6.90 -3.92 11.46
N TYR A 22 7.71 -3.57 12.46
CA TYR A 22 8.86 -2.68 12.27
C TYR A 22 9.97 -3.30 11.44
N ILE A 23 10.29 -4.57 11.67
CA ILE A 23 11.36 -5.26 10.94
C ILE A 23 10.95 -5.53 9.49
N TYR A 24 9.66 -5.67 9.20
CA TYR A 24 9.17 -5.86 7.84
C TYR A 24 9.55 -4.70 6.90
N ILE A 25 9.46 -3.46 7.38
CA ILE A 25 9.71 -2.24 6.58
C ILE A 25 11.11 -2.21 5.97
N PRO A 26 12.23 -2.37 6.71
CA PRO A 26 13.54 -2.41 6.11
C PRO A 26 13.72 -3.60 5.17
N PHE A 27 13.16 -4.78 5.46
CA PHE A 27 13.23 -5.93 4.54
C PHE A 27 12.51 -5.63 3.22
N GLN A 28 11.32 -5.03 3.29
CA GLN A 28 10.58 -4.56 2.12
C GLN A 28 11.44 -3.60 1.29
N LEU A 29 11.97 -2.53 1.90
CA LEU A 29 12.75 -1.52 1.18
C LEU A 29 14.07 -2.09 0.61
N VAL A 30 14.76 -2.95 1.35
CA VAL A 30 15.97 -3.64 0.89
C VAL A 30 15.65 -4.53 -0.30
N SER A 31 14.55 -5.29 -0.27
CA SER A 31 14.15 -6.13 -1.40
C SER A 31 13.82 -5.31 -2.66
N LEU A 32 13.17 -4.14 -2.50
CA LEU A 32 12.89 -3.22 -3.61
C LEU A 32 14.19 -2.66 -4.22
N VAL A 33 15.13 -2.22 -3.38
CA VAL A 33 16.44 -1.72 -3.82
C VAL A 33 17.23 -2.82 -4.53
N LEU A 34 17.25 -4.03 -3.98
CA LEU A 34 17.87 -5.19 -4.61
C LEU A 34 17.24 -5.50 -5.97
N ALA A 35 15.91 -5.39 -6.08
CA ALA A 35 15.23 -5.60 -7.35
C ALA A 35 15.60 -4.53 -8.38
N CYS A 36 15.72 -3.26 -7.99
CA CYS A 36 16.22 -2.21 -8.88
C CYS A 36 17.65 -2.46 -9.34
N TYR A 37 18.53 -2.94 -8.46
CA TYR A 37 19.86 -3.39 -8.83
C TYR A 37 19.79 -4.51 -9.88
N LEU A 38 19.01 -5.57 -9.64
CA LEU A 38 18.88 -6.71 -10.55
C LEU A 38 18.24 -6.34 -11.90
N TRP A 39 17.31 -5.37 -11.94
CA TRP A 39 16.72 -4.89 -13.19
C TRP A 39 17.67 -4.03 -14.03
N SER A 40 18.60 -3.33 -13.39
CA SER A 40 19.56 -2.43 -14.05
C SER A 40 20.91 -3.07 -14.34
N ALA A 41 21.27 -4.13 -13.61
CA ALA A 41 22.53 -4.83 -13.78
C ALA A 41 22.67 -5.46 -15.18
N THR A 42 23.81 -5.21 -15.81
CA THR A 42 24.19 -5.80 -17.10
C THR A 42 24.90 -7.14 -16.95
N ASP A 43 25.35 -7.47 -15.74
CA ASP A 43 25.94 -8.75 -15.39
C ASP A 43 25.45 -9.18 -14.00
N VAL A 44 24.88 -10.37 -13.92
CA VAL A 44 24.48 -11.04 -12.67
C VAL A 44 25.02 -12.47 -12.65
N SER A 45 26.23 -12.66 -13.18
CA SER A 45 26.93 -13.96 -13.23
C SER A 45 27.08 -14.65 -11.86
N TRP A 46 27.11 -13.88 -10.78
CA TRP A 46 27.09 -14.40 -9.40
C TRP A 46 25.79 -15.16 -9.03
N LEU A 47 24.70 -14.96 -9.78
CA LEU A 47 23.46 -15.75 -9.71
C LEU A 47 23.50 -17.00 -10.62
N GLY A 48 24.62 -17.25 -11.32
CA GLY A 48 24.72 -18.33 -12.30
C GLY A 48 23.99 -18.04 -13.63
N ILE A 49 23.75 -16.76 -13.94
CA ILE A 49 23.08 -16.31 -15.16
C ILE A 49 24.07 -15.49 -15.99
N ASP A 50 24.28 -15.87 -17.26
CA ASP A 50 25.15 -15.13 -18.16
C ASP A 50 24.56 -13.76 -18.51
N GLY A 51 25.31 -12.68 -18.19
CA GLY A 51 24.87 -11.31 -18.44
C GLY A 51 23.76 -10.84 -17.48
N GLY A 52 22.94 -9.88 -17.93
CA GLY A 52 21.85 -9.32 -17.14
C GLY A 52 20.59 -10.18 -17.17
N LEU A 53 19.63 -9.90 -16.28
CA LEU A 53 18.36 -10.61 -16.28
C LEU A 53 17.62 -10.48 -17.63
N GLY A 54 17.11 -11.59 -18.16
CA GLY A 54 16.18 -11.59 -19.29
C GLY A 54 14.84 -10.94 -18.92
N LEU A 55 14.08 -10.47 -19.92
CA LEU A 55 12.81 -9.76 -19.71
C LEU A 55 11.81 -10.55 -18.86
N ILE A 56 11.66 -11.85 -19.10
CA ILE A 56 10.76 -12.72 -18.35
C ILE A 56 11.15 -12.75 -16.86
N SER A 57 12.45 -12.90 -16.56
CA SER A 57 12.95 -12.86 -15.18
C SER A 57 12.73 -11.50 -14.52
N LYS A 58 12.88 -10.40 -15.27
CA LYS A 58 12.59 -9.05 -14.75
C LYS A 58 11.10 -8.88 -14.42
N ILE A 59 10.20 -9.37 -15.27
CA ILE A 59 8.75 -9.35 -15.02
C ILE A 59 8.40 -10.24 -13.82
N GLY A 60 8.95 -11.46 -13.76
CA GLY A 60 8.76 -12.36 -12.62
C GLY A 60 9.20 -11.71 -11.31
N LEU A 61 10.37 -11.06 -11.31
CA LEU A 61 10.87 -10.31 -10.16
C LEU A 61 9.94 -9.13 -9.81
N ALA A 62 9.40 -8.40 -10.79
CA ALA A 62 8.44 -7.31 -10.53
C ALA A 62 7.15 -7.82 -9.89
N ILE A 63 6.65 -8.99 -10.31
CA ILE A 63 5.50 -9.62 -9.67
C ILE A 63 5.85 -10.06 -8.24
N SER A 64 7.00 -10.69 -8.02
CA SER A 64 7.45 -11.08 -6.67
C SER A 64 7.58 -9.89 -5.72
N ILE A 65 8.16 -8.78 -6.19
CA ILE A 65 8.27 -7.53 -5.43
C ILE A 65 6.90 -6.88 -5.24
N GLY A 66 6.00 -7.02 -6.20
CA GLY A 66 4.59 -6.64 -6.06
C GLY A 66 3.88 -7.42 -4.95
N CYS A 67 4.14 -8.73 -4.81
CA CYS A 67 3.64 -9.50 -3.66
C CYS A 67 4.17 -8.95 -2.33
N VAL A 68 5.45 -8.60 -2.25
CA VAL A 68 6.05 -7.95 -1.06
C VAL A 68 5.36 -6.59 -0.79
N ALA A 69 5.09 -5.80 -1.82
CA ALA A 69 4.34 -4.56 -1.67
C ALA A 69 2.93 -4.80 -1.12
N GLY A 70 2.20 -5.79 -1.66
CA GLY A 70 0.85 -6.15 -1.23
C GLY A 70 0.80 -6.66 0.22
N ILE A 71 1.74 -7.51 0.63
CA ILE A 71 1.90 -7.91 2.05
C ILE A 71 2.25 -6.69 2.92
N GLY A 72 3.05 -5.77 2.39
CA GLY A 72 3.38 -4.51 3.06
C GLY A 72 2.17 -3.63 3.33
N ILE A 73 1.13 -3.68 2.49
CA ILE A 73 -0.12 -2.95 2.74
C ILE A 73 -0.79 -3.43 4.04
N ASN A 74 -0.72 -4.71 4.39
CA ASN A 74 -1.23 -5.22 5.68
C ASN A 74 -0.40 -4.68 6.86
N THR A 75 0.93 -4.60 6.70
CA THR A 75 1.79 -3.96 7.70
C THR A 75 1.43 -2.47 7.85
N ALA A 76 1.18 -1.78 6.74
CA ALA A 76 0.76 -0.39 6.75
C ALA A 76 -0.63 -0.21 7.39
N HIS A 77 -1.55 -1.14 7.17
CA HIS A 77 -2.87 -1.18 7.77
C HIS A 77 -2.77 -1.20 9.30
N GLU A 78 -2.00 -2.14 9.85
CA GLU A 78 -1.81 -2.28 11.29
C GLU A 78 -1.17 -1.02 11.90
N LEU A 79 -0.09 -0.53 11.29
CA LEU A 79 0.62 0.68 11.75
C LEU A 79 -0.24 1.94 11.63
N GLY A 80 -1.11 2.00 10.62
CA GLY A 80 -1.96 3.15 10.36
C GLY A 80 -3.04 3.35 11.42
N HIS A 81 -3.52 2.26 12.04
CA HIS A 81 -4.51 2.31 13.12
C HIS A 81 -3.93 2.72 14.47
N LYS A 82 -2.61 2.65 14.64
CA LYS A 82 -1.98 3.04 15.89
C LYS A 82 -2.10 4.54 16.14
N LYS A 83 -2.05 4.93 17.43
CA LYS A 83 -2.15 6.32 17.87
C LYS A 83 -0.84 7.09 17.75
N ASP A 84 0.28 6.37 17.71
CA ASP A 84 1.63 6.93 17.68
C ASP A 84 1.95 7.53 16.29
N ASP A 85 2.51 8.74 16.28
CA ASP A 85 2.80 9.48 15.05
C ASP A 85 3.91 8.83 14.22
N LEU A 86 4.89 8.16 14.87
CA LEU A 86 5.93 7.42 14.15
C LEU A 86 5.32 6.26 13.39
N GLU A 87 4.40 5.52 13.99
CA GLU A 87 3.76 4.36 13.34
C GLU A 87 2.89 4.77 12.16
N ARG A 88 2.14 5.87 12.31
CA ARG A 88 1.38 6.45 11.19
C ARG A 88 2.28 6.93 10.07
N TRP A 89 3.45 7.46 10.39
CA TRP A 89 4.44 7.86 9.40
C TRP A 89 5.07 6.64 8.71
N LEU A 90 5.42 5.60 9.47
CA LEU A 90 5.92 4.32 8.96
C LEU A 90 4.89 3.64 8.05
N SER A 91 3.59 3.68 8.38
CA SER A 91 2.51 3.21 7.51
C SER A 91 2.59 3.84 6.11
N LYS A 92 2.80 5.16 6.04
CA LYS A 92 2.93 5.88 4.76
C LYS A 92 4.23 5.54 4.02
N ILE A 93 5.33 5.29 4.72
CA ILE A 93 6.57 4.78 4.11
C ILE A 93 6.31 3.43 3.46
N THR A 94 5.66 2.52 4.19
CA THR A 94 5.36 1.17 3.71
C THR A 94 4.48 1.20 2.46
N LEU A 95 3.50 2.12 2.40
CA LEU A 95 2.65 2.35 1.22
C LEU A 95 3.36 3.05 0.04
N ALA A 96 4.54 3.65 0.26
CA ALA A 96 5.24 4.40 -0.77
C ALA A 96 5.67 3.50 -1.95
N GLN A 97 6.01 2.23 -1.67
CA GLN A 97 6.39 1.26 -2.70
C GLN A 97 5.22 0.93 -3.65
N SER A 98 4.00 0.77 -3.13
CA SER A 98 2.83 0.45 -3.94
C SER A 98 2.20 1.67 -4.60
N PHE A 99 2.72 2.88 -4.33
CA PHE A 99 2.13 4.15 -4.73
C PHE A 99 0.65 4.29 -4.29
N TYR A 100 0.25 3.55 -3.25
CA TYR A 100 -1.16 3.45 -2.81
C TYR A 100 -1.40 4.23 -1.51
N GLY A 101 -0.66 5.32 -1.30
CA GLY A 101 -0.64 6.09 -0.05
C GLY A 101 -1.98 6.72 0.36
N HIS A 102 -2.94 6.83 -0.56
CA HIS A 102 -4.29 7.33 -0.27
C HIS A 102 -5.14 6.32 0.51
N PHE A 103 -4.78 5.03 0.46
CA PHE A 103 -5.35 3.97 1.29
C PHE A 103 -5.30 4.30 2.78
N TYR A 104 -4.22 4.91 3.27
CA TYR A 104 -4.09 5.31 4.67
C TYR A 104 -5.28 6.16 5.16
N ILE A 105 -5.76 7.08 4.32
CA ILE A 105 -6.91 7.92 4.66
C ILE A 105 -8.22 7.20 4.40
N GLU A 106 -8.35 6.58 3.23
CA GLU A 106 -9.60 5.92 2.87
C GLU A 106 -9.95 4.82 3.85
N HIS A 107 -8.98 3.98 4.20
CA HIS A 107 -9.20 2.88 5.10
C HIS A 107 -9.64 3.37 6.48
N ASN A 108 -8.83 4.23 7.10
CA ASN A 108 -8.98 4.61 8.50
C ASN A 108 -10.17 5.55 8.78
N ARG A 109 -10.60 6.33 7.78
CA ARG A 109 -11.66 7.34 7.96
C ARG A 109 -12.84 7.17 7.01
N GLY A 110 -12.75 6.24 6.07
CA GLY A 110 -13.75 6.00 5.05
C GLY A 110 -14.34 4.60 5.17
N HIS A 111 -13.58 3.61 4.73
CA HIS A 111 -13.98 2.21 4.62
C HIS A 111 -14.55 1.67 5.93
N HIS A 112 -13.84 1.77 7.07
CA HIS A 112 -14.37 1.26 8.36
C HIS A 112 -15.72 1.86 8.77
N VAL A 113 -16.01 3.09 8.33
CA VAL A 113 -17.27 3.79 8.65
C VAL A 113 -18.39 3.39 7.70
N ARG A 114 -18.07 3.00 6.47
CA ARG A 114 -19.02 2.76 5.38
C ARG A 114 -19.01 1.31 4.86
N VAL A 115 -18.24 0.42 5.47
CA VAL A 115 -18.11 -0.96 5.03
C VAL A 115 -19.50 -1.59 4.92
N ALA A 116 -19.72 -2.34 3.84
CA ALA A 116 -21.00 -2.93 3.47
C ALA A 116 -22.13 -1.92 3.14
N THR A 117 -21.82 -0.65 2.88
CA THR A 117 -22.79 0.34 2.35
C THR A 117 -22.50 0.70 0.89
N PRO A 118 -23.49 1.26 0.14
CA PRO A 118 -23.30 1.67 -1.26
C PRO A 118 -22.21 2.73 -1.48
N GLU A 119 -21.89 3.51 -0.44
CA GLU A 119 -20.91 4.59 -0.45
C GLU A 119 -19.47 4.11 -0.24
N ASP A 120 -19.24 2.86 0.20
CA ASP A 120 -17.90 2.30 0.33
C ASP A 120 -17.38 1.77 -1.02
N PRO A 121 -16.31 2.37 -1.57
CA PRO A 121 -15.73 1.91 -2.82
C PRO A 121 -15.09 0.51 -2.69
N ALA A 122 -14.65 0.10 -1.50
CA ALA A 122 -13.98 -1.19 -1.29
C ALA A 122 -14.96 -2.35 -1.03
N SER A 123 -16.26 -2.08 -0.86
CA SER A 123 -17.29 -3.12 -0.74
C SER A 123 -17.72 -3.62 -2.12
N SER A 124 -17.46 -4.89 -2.40
CA SER A 124 -17.85 -5.56 -3.66
C SER A 124 -19.31 -5.98 -3.67
N ARG A 125 -20.03 -5.65 -4.74
CA ARG A 125 -21.47 -5.90 -4.83
C ARG A 125 -21.75 -7.34 -5.24
N PHE A 126 -22.89 -7.87 -4.81
CA PHE A 126 -23.33 -9.20 -5.25
C PHE A 126 -23.44 -9.25 -6.79
N GLY A 127 -22.80 -10.23 -7.41
CA GLY A 127 -22.76 -10.39 -8.87
C GLY A 127 -21.79 -9.45 -9.60
N GLU A 128 -21.06 -8.58 -8.90
CA GLU A 128 -20.01 -7.76 -9.50
C GLU A 128 -18.79 -8.62 -9.83
N SER A 129 -18.26 -8.49 -11.05
CA SER A 129 -17.01 -9.16 -11.41
C SER A 129 -15.82 -8.41 -10.84
N PHE A 130 -14.72 -9.12 -10.54
CA PHE A 130 -13.47 -8.49 -10.08
C PHE A 130 -13.00 -7.37 -11.03
N TRP A 131 -13.15 -7.55 -12.34
CA TRP A 131 -12.71 -6.57 -13.34
C TRP A 131 -13.58 -5.30 -13.37
N THR A 132 -14.84 -5.39 -12.92
CA THR A 132 -15.71 -4.23 -12.71
C THR A 132 -15.40 -3.56 -11.37
N PHE A 133 -15.14 -4.36 -10.34
CA PHE A 133 -14.80 -3.90 -9.00
C PHE A 133 -13.48 -3.12 -8.96
N LEU A 134 -12.40 -3.67 -9.52
CA LEU A 134 -11.04 -3.15 -9.40
C LEU A 134 -10.90 -1.66 -9.78
N PRO A 135 -11.33 -1.20 -10.97
CA PRO A 135 -11.23 0.23 -11.29
C PRO A 135 -12.18 1.09 -10.42
N ARG A 136 -13.31 0.54 -9.96
CA ARG A 136 -14.26 1.25 -9.09
C ARG A 136 -13.68 1.48 -7.70
N THR A 137 -13.10 0.46 -7.08
CA THR A 137 -12.47 0.59 -5.77
C THR A 137 -11.28 1.54 -5.83
N VAL A 138 -10.37 1.38 -6.81
CA VAL A 138 -9.16 2.22 -6.91
C VAL A 138 -9.51 3.70 -7.09
N TRP A 139 -10.38 4.04 -8.05
CA TRP A 139 -10.75 5.44 -8.28
C TRP A 139 -11.71 5.98 -7.22
N GLY A 140 -12.58 5.13 -6.67
CA GLY A 140 -13.49 5.49 -5.60
C GLY A 140 -12.74 5.84 -4.31
N SER A 141 -11.82 4.99 -3.89
CA SER A 141 -10.95 5.17 -2.72
C SER A 141 -10.08 6.42 -2.85
N LEU A 142 -9.58 6.70 -4.05
CA LEU A 142 -8.86 7.93 -4.35
C LEU A 142 -9.73 9.18 -4.13
N ARG A 143 -10.92 9.21 -4.71
CA ARG A 143 -11.83 10.36 -4.62
C ARG A 143 -12.33 10.57 -3.20
N SER A 144 -12.66 9.48 -2.53
CA SER A 144 -13.15 9.49 -1.15
C SER A 144 -12.08 9.97 -0.18
N SER A 145 -10.86 9.43 -0.24
CA SER A 145 -9.74 9.91 0.59
C SER A 145 -9.43 11.38 0.38
N TRP A 146 -9.47 11.87 -0.87
CA TRP A 146 -9.31 13.29 -1.16
C TRP A 146 -10.41 14.15 -0.54
N SER A 147 -11.67 13.72 -0.64
CA SER A 147 -12.80 14.42 -0.02
C SER A 147 -12.65 14.48 1.51
N LEU A 148 -12.32 13.36 2.14
CA LEU A 148 -12.13 13.27 3.59
C LEU A 148 -11.03 14.21 4.09
N GLU A 149 -9.90 14.29 3.38
CA GLU A 149 -8.82 15.21 3.73
C GLU A 149 -9.17 16.67 3.47
N LYS A 150 -9.88 16.96 2.37
CA LYS A 150 -10.37 18.31 2.09
C LYS A 150 -11.29 18.78 3.22
N ASP A 151 -12.27 17.96 3.62
CA ASP A 151 -13.21 18.31 4.69
C ASP A 151 -12.50 18.49 6.04
N ARG A 152 -11.48 17.67 6.34
CA ARG A 152 -10.65 17.86 7.54
C ARG A 152 -9.92 19.20 7.52
N LEU A 153 -9.31 19.55 6.39
CA LEU A 153 -8.53 20.79 6.28
C LEU A 153 -9.42 22.02 6.28
N ASP A 154 -10.60 21.95 5.67
CA ASP A 154 -11.60 23.03 5.69
C ASP A 154 -12.05 23.32 7.13
N ARG A 155 -12.30 22.27 7.95
CA ARG A 155 -12.58 22.42 9.40
C ARG A 155 -11.43 23.06 10.20
N LEU A 156 -10.20 22.97 9.70
CA LEU A 156 -9.00 23.58 10.28
C LEU A 156 -8.68 24.97 9.68
N GLY A 157 -9.53 25.49 8.78
CA GLY A 157 -9.30 26.75 8.06
C GLY A 157 -8.07 26.71 7.15
N LYS A 158 -7.73 25.53 6.61
CA LYS A 158 -6.58 25.32 5.71
C LYS A 158 -7.05 24.92 4.32
N LYS A 159 -6.29 25.30 3.29
CA LYS A 159 -6.54 24.85 1.90
C LYS A 159 -6.10 23.40 1.72
N PRO A 160 -6.75 22.61 0.83
CA PRO A 160 -6.43 21.20 0.60
C PRO A 160 -5.06 20.95 -0.06
N TRP A 161 -4.52 21.93 -0.77
CA TRP A 161 -3.23 21.84 -1.45
C TRP A 161 -2.08 22.27 -0.53
N THR A 162 -1.73 21.39 0.40
CA THR A 162 -0.67 21.62 1.40
C THR A 162 -0.03 20.30 1.79
N ILE A 163 1.22 20.32 2.25
CA ILE A 163 1.90 19.13 2.79
C ILE A 163 1.20 18.55 4.04
N ARG A 164 0.33 19.34 4.68
CA ARG A 164 -0.52 18.86 5.78
C ARG A 164 -1.67 17.95 5.31
N ASN A 165 -1.93 17.88 4.01
CA ASN A 165 -2.85 16.92 3.41
C ASN A 165 -2.14 15.56 3.35
N ASP A 166 -2.66 14.60 4.09
CA ASP A 166 -2.04 13.30 4.23
C ASP A 166 -2.00 12.51 2.91
N VAL A 167 -2.95 12.73 2.00
CA VAL A 167 -2.93 12.12 0.66
C VAL A 167 -1.74 12.65 -0.15
N LEU A 168 -1.57 13.98 -0.19
CA LEU A 168 -0.45 14.61 -0.91
C LEU A 168 0.89 14.24 -0.29
N HIS A 169 0.97 14.20 1.04
CA HIS A 169 2.18 13.82 1.74
C HIS A 169 2.60 12.39 1.43
N SER A 170 1.67 11.43 1.47
CA SER A 170 1.96 10.03 1.13
C SER A 170 2.39 9.84 -0.34
N TRP A 171 1.79 10.58 -1.28
CA TRP A 171 2.24 10.55 -2.68
C TRP A 171 3.59 11.20 -2.87
N LEU A 172 3.88 12.29 -2.16
CA LEU A 172 5.22 12.88 -2.19
C LEU A 172 6.27 11.87 -1.73
N MET A 173 5.99 11.09 -0.68
CA MET A 173 6.89 10.01 -0.23
C MET A 173 7.11 8.96 -1.33
N SER A 174 6.06 8.58 -2.05
CA SER A 174 6.14 7.65 -3.19
C SER A 174 6.96 8.22 -4.35
N VAL A 175 6.73 9.48 -4.71
CA VAL A 175 7.48 10.20 -5.76
C VAL A 175 8.95 10.33 -5.39
N VAL A 176 9.27 10.65 -4.13
CA VAL A 176 10.65 10.73 -3.65
C VAL A 176 11.31 9.37 -3.72
N LEU A 177 10.66 8.30 -3.23
CA LEU A 177 11.20 6.94 -3.31
C LEU A 177 11.49 6.53 -4.77
N PHE A 178 10.50 6.67 -5.66
CA PHE A 178 10.65 6.30 -7.06
C PHE A 178 11.68 7.18 -7.76
N GLY A 179 11.70 8.48 -7.47
CA GLY A 179 12.66 9.42 -8.02
C GLY A 179 14.10 9.09 -7.63
N VAL A 180 14.33 8.73 -6.36
CA VAL A 180 15.65 8.27 -5.88
C VAL A 180 16.06 6.96 -6.56
N LEU A 181 15.17 5.97 -6.62
CA LEU A 181 15.48 4.68 -7.28
C LEU A 181 15.79 4.86 -8.77
N VAL A 182 15.03 5.67 -9.48
CA VAL A 182 15.29 5.99 -10.89
C VAL A 182 16.58 6.79 -11.06
N ALA A 183 16.89 7.73 -10.17
CA ALA A 183 18.13 8.50 -10.23
C ALA A 183 19.37 7.61 -9.99
N VAL A 184 19.27 6.60 -9.13
CA VAL A 184 20.38 5.69 -8.80
C VAL A 184 20.54 4.57 -9.82
N PHE A 185 19.44 3.92 -10.24
CA PHE A 185 19.48 2.72 -11.08
C PHE A 185 19.15 2.99 -12.56
N GLY A 186 18.82 4.24 -12.91
CA GLY A 186 18.49 4.67 -14.26
C GLY A 186 17.02 4.49 -14.64
N LEU A 187 16.59 5.13 -15.72
CA LEU A 187 15.20 5.15 -16.18
C LEU A 187 14.66 3.75 -16.54
N SER A 188 15.53 2.78 -16.84
CA SER A 188 15.15 1.42 -17.19
C SER A 188 14.41 0.66 -16.08
N VAL A 189 14.53 1.07 -14.81
CA VAL A 189 13.79 0.41 -13.71
C VAL A 189 12.35 0.89 -13.59
N LEU A 190 12.00 2.05 -14.15
CA LEU A 190 10.70 2.69 -13.98
C LEU A 190 9.52 1.80 -14.42
N PRO A 191 9.54 1.11 -15.58
CA PRO A 191 8.44 0.23 -15.96
C PRO A 191 8.20 -0.90 -14.95
N PHE A 192 9.27 -1.44 -14.35
CA PHE A 192 9.17 -2.51 -13.35
C PHE A 192 8.70 -1.98 -11.99
N LEU A 193 9.09 -0.75 -11.61
CA LEU A 193 8.56 -0.06 -10.44
C LEU A 193 7.05 0.21 -10.55
N VAL A 194 6.58 0.60 -11.73
CA VAL A 194 5.14 0.78 -11.99
C VAL A 194 4.43 -0.57 -11.96
N LEU A 195 4.98 -1.60 -12.60
CA LEU A 195 4.39 -2.93 -12.63
C LEU A 195 4.25 -3.53 -11.22
N GLN A 196 5.31 -3.48 -10.39
CA GLN A 196 5.24 -4.00 -9.02
C GLN A 196 4.25 -3.21 -8.15
N ALA A 197 4.13 -1.89 -8.37
CA ALA A 197 3.20 -1.06 -7.62
C ALA A 197 1.74 -1.40 -7.94
N VAL A 198 1.43 -1.51 -9.23
CA VAL A 198 0.11 -1.91 -9.73
C VAL A 198 -0.26 -3.30 -9.24
N PHE A 199 0.66 -4.26 -9.38
CA PHE A 199 0.42 -5.61 -8.89
C PHE A 199 0.22 -5.63 -7.36
N GLY A 200 1.00 -4.84 -6.62
CA GLY A 200 0.92 -4.76 -5.16
C GLY A 200 -0.42 -4.26 -4.64
N PHE A 201 -0.95 -3.14 -5.16
CA PHE A 201 -2.27 -2.68 -4.71
C PHE A 201 -3.40 -3.56 -5.27
N CYS A 202 -3.26 -4.17 -6.45
CA CYS A 202 -4.25 -5.13 -6.95
C CYS A 202 -4.39 -6.34 -6.02
N LEU A 203 -3.31 -6.75 -5.32
CA LEU A 203 -3.37 -7.82 -4.33
C LEU A 203 -4.25 -7.43 -3.14
N LEU A 204 -4.12 -6.20 -2.62
CA LEU A 204 -5.03 -5.66 -1.59
C LEU A 204 -6.48 -5.66 -2.11
N GLU A 205 -6.72 -5.14 -3.30
CA GLU A 205 -8.09 -5.05 -3.81
C GLU A 205 -8.70 -6.43 -4.09
N THR A 206 -7.89 -7.44 -4.37
CA THR A 206 -8.35 -8.83 -4.43
C THR A 206 -8.84 -9.31 -3.07
N VAL A 207 -8.14 -8.95 -1.98
CA VAL A 207 -8.58 -9.25 -0.61
C VAL A 207 -9.88 -8.52 -0.31
N ASN A 208 -9.97 -7.21 -0.55
CA ASN A 208 -11.20 -6.43 -0.35
C ASN A 208 -12.39 -7.04 -1.12
N TYR A 209 -12.17 -7.43 -2.38
CA TYR A 209 -13.20 -8.07 -3.20
C TYR A 209 -13.72 -9.38 -2.61
N LEU A 210 -12.83 -10.19 -2.02
CA LEU A 210 -13.23 -11.47 -1.44
C LEU A 210 -13.86 -11.29 -0.06
N GLU A 211 -13.30 -10.44 0.79
CA GLU A 211 -13.76 -10.19 2.15
C GLU A 211 -15.12 -9.49 2.18
N HIS A 212 -15.40 -8.62 1.21
CA HIS A 212 -16.64 -7.85 1.16
C HIS A 212 -17.62 -8.34 0.11
N TYR A 213 -17.44 -9.55 -0.44
CA TYR A 213 -18.28 -10.04 -1.53
C TYR A 213 -19.75 -10.20 -1.13
N GLY A 214 -20.59 -9.32 -1.68
CA GLY A 214 -22.03 -9.41 -1.48
C GLY A 214 -22.49 -9.11 -0.05
N LEU A 215 -21.67 -8.43 0.77
CA LEU A 215 -22.00 -8.10 2.17
C LEU A 215 -23.12 -7.04 2.34
N ASN A 216 -23.86 -6.68 1.30
CA ASN A 216 -24.93 -5.68 1.41
C ASN A 216 -25.94 -6.03 2.52
N VAL A 217 -26.11 -5.11 3.47
CA VAL A 217 -27.39 -4.95 4.17
C VAL A 217 -28.20 -3.98 3.33
N VAL A 218 -29.41 -4.40 2.96
CA VAL A 218 -30.43 -3.62 2.23
C VAL A 218 -30.66 -2.26 2.88
#